data_AF-A0A497P112-F1
#
_entry.id   AF-A0A497P112-F1
#
_cell.length_a   1.000
_cell.length_b   1.000
_cell.length_c   1.000
_cell.angle_alpha   90.00
_cell.angle_beta   90.00
_cell.angle_gamma   90.00
#
_symmetry.space_group_name_H-M   'P 1'
#
loop_
_entity.id
_entity.type
_entity.pdbx_description
1 polymer ?
#
loop_
_entity_poly.entity_id
_entity_poly.type
_entity_poly.pdbx_seq_one_letter_code
_entity_poly.pdbx_strand_id
1 'polypeptide(L)'
;MTDKEMSKLADIIVDKIIERQKAYDEEFKADIQSMVDENTNIEFGTITQDELIIEEIDNLTETLDRLETEENYEAARIVANKIKHLKNKYKL
;
A
#
# COMPACT_ATOMS: atom_id res chain seq x y z
N MET A 1 37.11 -16.52 24.40
CA MET A 1 36.26 -16.31 23.22
C MET A 1 37.17 -16.00 22.05
N THR A 2 37.26 -16.91 21.10
CA THR A 2 37.94 -16.69 19.82
C THR A 2 36.94 -16.08 18.83
N ASP A 3 37.41 -15.30 17.85
CA ASP A 3 36.55 -14.64 16.86
C ASP A 3 35.65 -15.61 16.09
N LYS A 4 36.09 -16.87 15.95
CA LYS A 4 35.31 -17.97 15.35
C LYS A 4 34.11 -18.39 16.20
N GLU A 5 34.22 -18.37 17.52
CA GLU A 5 33.11 -18.71 18.42
C GLU A 5 32.09 -17.57 18.47
N MET A 6 32.54 -16.33 18.37
CA MET A 6 31.70 -15.14 18.32
C MET A 6 30.94 -15.02 17.00
N SER A 7 31.56 -15.41 15.88
CA SER A 7 30.90 -15.48 14.56
C SER A 7 29.80 -16.56 14.52
N LYS A 8 30.07 -17.76 15.05
CA LYS A 8 29.05 -18.81 15.16
C LYS A 8 27.88 -18.41 16.07
N LEU A 9 28.15 -17.68 17.14
CA LEU A 9 27.11 -17.19 18.03
C LEU A 9 26.26 -16.11 17.34
N ALA A 10 26.87 -15.24 16.53
CA ALA A 10 26.16 -14.24 15.73
C ALA A 10 25.24 -14.89 14.69
N ASP A 11 25.71 -15.90 13.96
CA ASP A 11 24.89 -16.64 12.98
C ASP A 11 23.66 -17.29 13.65
N ILE A 12 23.85 -17.95 14.80
CA ILE A 12 22.73 -18.56 15.55
C ILE A 12 21.74 -17.50 16.05
N ILE A 13 22.22 -16.32 16.46
CA ILE A 13 21.35 -15.22 16.89
C ILE A 13 20.56 -14.66 15.70
N VAL A 14 21.19 -14.46 14.55
CA VAL A 14 20.56 -13.98 13.33
C VAL A 14 19.49 -14.96 12.85
N ASP A 15 19.79 -16.26 12.81
CA ASP A 15 18.83 -17.29 12.43
C ASP A 15 17.63 -17.31 13.37
N LYS A 16 17.85 -17.19 14.69
CA LYS A 16 16.77 -17.08 15.68
C LYS A 16 15.95 -15.81 15.55
N ILE A 17 16.55 -14.69 15.14
CA ILE A 17 15.84 -13.44 14.87
C ILE A 17 14.96 -13.61 13.63
N ILE A 18 15.47 -14.24 12.57
CA ILE A 18 14.70 -14.52 11.34
C ILE A 18 13.54 -15.47 11.62
N GLU A 19 13.76 -16.53 12.41
CA GLU A 19 12.69 -17.45 12.84
C GLU A 19 11.63 -16.74 13.68
N ARG A 20 12.03 -15.88 14.62
CA ARG A 20 11.09 -15.06 15.39
C ARG A 20 10.34 -14.06 14.54
N GLN A 21 10.97 -13.46 13.53
CA GLN A 21 10.29 -12.58 12.59
C GLN A 21 9.22 -13.32 11.79
N LYS A 22 9.50 -14.55 11.32
CA LYS A 22 8.50 -15.38 10.64
C LYS A 22 7.33 -15.74 11.55
N ALA A 23 7.62 -16.15 12.79
CA ALA A 23 6.57 -16.45 13.77
C ALA A 23 5.73 -15.21 14.10
N TYR A 24 6.38 -14.05 14.22
CA TYR A 24 5.70 -12.78 14.47
C TYR A 24 4.86 -12.32 13.28
N ASP A 25 5.31 -12.55 12.04
CA ASP A 25 4.53 -12.26 10.83
C ASP A 25 3.31 -13.17 10.71
N GLU A 26 3.43 -14.45 11.09
CA GLU A 26 2.29 -15.39 11.12
C GLU A 26 1.31 -15.05 12.24
N GLU A 27 1.79 -14.71 13.43
CA GLU A 27 0.98 -14.29 14.55
C GLU A 27 0.29 -12.95 14.27
N PHE A 28 1.00 -11.97 13.69
CA PHE A 28 0.44 -10.70 13.25
C PHE A 28 -0.64 -10.89 12.18
N LYS A 29 -0.42 -11.78 11.19
CA LYS A 29 -1.45 -12.10 10.21
C LYS A 29 -2.68 -12.73 10.85
N ALA A 30 -2.50 -13.64 11.80
CA ALA A 30 -3.60 -14.27 12.51
C ALA A 30 -4.36 -13.26 13.40
N ASP A 31 -3.65 -12.33 14.01
CA ASP A 31 -4.22 -11.29 14.88
C ASP A 31 -4.98 -10.24 14.06
N ILE A 32 -4.46 -9.84 12.89
CA ILE A 32 -5.20 -9.01 11.93
C ILE A 32 -6.44 -9.73 11.41
N GLN A 33 -6.36 -11.02 11.10
CA GLN A 33 -7.50 -11.80 10.64
C GLN A 33 -8.58 -11.94 11.72
N SER A 34 -8.19 -12.12 12.99
CA SER A 34 -9.13 -12.20 14.11
C SER A 34 -9.84 -10.86 14.35
N MET A 35 -9.13 -9.73 14.21
CA MET A 35 -9.71 -8.39 14.30
C MET A 35 -10.69 -8.08 13.17
N VAL A 36 -10.47 -8.63 11.98
CA VAL A 36 -11.39 -8.53 10.82
C VAL A 36 -12.65 -9.36 11.06
N ASP A 37 -12.52 -10.57 11.60
CA ASP A 37 -13.67 -11.45 11.87
C ASP A 37 -14.58 -10.90 12.99
N GLU A 38 -14.03 -10.13 13.95
CA GLU A 38 -14.78 -9.49 15.03
C GLU A 38 -15.45 -8.15 14.64
N ASN A 39 -14.98 -7.48 13.58
CA ASN A 39 -15.55 -6.23 13.07
C ASN A 39 -15.91 -6.34 11.59
N THR A 40 -17.14 -6.79 11.32
CA THR A 40 -17.78 -6.90 9.98
C THR A 40 -17.87 -5.59 9.16
N ASN A 41 -17.28 -4.49 9.63
CA ASN A 41 -17.30 -3.18 8.97
C ASN A 41 -15.91 -2.56 8.79
N ILE A 42 -14.83 -3.32 9.03
CA ILE A 42 -13.47 -2.94 8.64
C ILE A 42 -13.05 -3.89 7.52
N GLU A 43 -13.34 -3.50 6.29
CA GLU A 43 -12.86 -4.19 5.09
C GLU A 43 -11.37 -3.84 4.90
N PHE A 44 -10.47 -4.56 5.58
CA PHE A 44 -9.08 -4.67 5.12
C PHE A 44 -9.05 -5.62 3.91
N GLY A 45 -9.71 -5.20 2.83
CA GLY A 45 -9.49 -5.80 1.52
C GLY A 45 -8.06 -5.47 1.11
N THR A 46 -7.36 -6.44 0.52
CA THR A 46 -6.18 -6.11 -0.28
C THR A 46 -6.65 -5.30 -1.48
N ILE A 47 -6.84 -3.99 -1.31
CA ILE A 47 -7.20 -3.10 -2.42
C ILE A 47 -6.03 -3.22 -3.38
N THR A 48 -6.32 -3.73 -4.57
CA THR A 48 -5.29 -3.90 -5.59
C THR A 48 -4.81 -2.51 -6.00
N GLN A 49 -3.55 -2.42 -6.44
CA GLN A 49 -3.00 -1.15 -6.91
C GLN A 49 -3.88 -0.54 -8.02
N ASP A 50 -4.53 -1.38 -8.83
CA ASP A 50 -5.42 -0.92 -9.90
C ASP A 50 -6.70 -0.27 -9.36
N GLU A 51 -7.30 -0.82 -8.29
CA GLU A 51 -8.49 -0.22 -7.65
C GLU A 51 -8.19 1.13 -7.01
N LEU A 52 -7.04 1.27 -6.33
CA LEU A 52 -6.58 2.57 -5.80
C LEU A 52 -6.37 3.62 -6.91
N ILE A 53 -5.90 3.18 -8.08
CA ILE A 53 -5.68 4.08 -9.21
C ILE A 53 -6.99 4.48 -9.88
N ILE A 54 -7.97 3.58 -9.93
CA ILE A 54 -9.32 3.91 -10.41
C ILE A 54 -9.95 4.97 -9.49
N GLU A 55 -9.88 4.77 -8.17
CA GLU A 55 -10.40 5.73 -7.19
C GLU A 55 -9.70 7.11 -7.32
N GLU A 56 -8.38 7.13 -7.49
CA GLU A 56 -7.64 8.37 -7.71
C GLU A 56 -8.02 9.05 -9.03
N ILE A 57 -8.28 8.29 -10.09
CA ILE A 57 -8.78 8.82 -11.37
C ILE A 57 -10.17 9.45 -11.19
N ASP A 58 -11.04 8.83 -10.41
CA ASP A 58 -12.40 9.34 -10.15
C ASP A 58 -12.34 10.65 -9.35
N ASN A 59 -11.52 10.70 -8.29
CA ASN A 59 -11.28 11.92 -7.50
C ASN A 59 -10.70 13.07 -8.35
N LEU A 60 -9.76 12.76 -9.25
CA LEU A 60 -9.21 13.75 -10.18
C LEU A 60 -10.25 14.22 -11.19
N THR A 61 -11.17 13.35 -11.60
CA THR A 61 -12.27 13.69 -12.53
C THR A 61 -13.27 14.63 -11.85
N GLU A 62 -13.66 14.37 -10.61
CA GLU A 62 -14.50 15.30 -9.84
C GLU A 62 -13.80 16.65 -9.63
N THR A 63 -12.50 16.63 -9.37
CA THR A 63 -11.70 17.85 -9.28
C THR A 63 -11.65 18.61 -10.60
N LEU A 64 -11.57 17.91 -11.73
CA LEU A 64 -11.62 18.51 -13.06
C LEU A 64 -12.95 19.21 -13.29
N ASP A 65 -14.07 18.55 -13.02
CA ASP A 65 -15.42 19.08 -13.21
C ASP A 65 -15.65 20.34 -12.36
N ARG A 66 -15.15 20.35 -11.13
CA ARG A 66 -15.17 21.54 -10.27
C ARG A 66 -14.32 22.68 -10.86
N LEU A 67 -13.10 22.40 -11.32
CA LEU A 67 -12.22 23.41 -11.91
C LEU A 67 -12.77 23.98 -13.22
N GLU A 68 -13.47 23.17 -14.02
CA GLU A 68 -14.20 23.62 -15.20
C GLU A 68 -15.38 24.53 -14.83
N THR A 69 -16.10 24.19 -13.76
CA THR A 69 -17.19 25.03 -13.21
C THR A 69 -16.67 26.36 -12.67
N GLU A 70 -15.47 26.37 -12.08
CA GLU A 70 -14.79 27.56 -11.58
C GLU A 70 -14.04 28.35 -12.68
N GLU A 71 -14.17 27.93 -13.96
CA GLU A 71 -13.49 28.51 -15.12
C GLU A 71 -11.95 28.56 -14.99
N ASN A 72 -11.38 27.69 -14.15
CA ASN A 72 -9.94 27.59 -13.92
C ASN A 72 -9.30 26.63 -14.93
N TYR A 73 -9.28 27.04 -16.19
CA TYR A 73 -8.87 26.22 -17.34
C TYR A 73 -7.40 25.77 -17.29
N GLU A 74 -6.52 26.57 -16.68
CA GLU A 74 -5.11 26.18 -16.53
C GLU A 74 -4.95 25.03 -15.53
N ALA A 75 -5.63 25.10 -14.39
CA ALA A 75 -5.63 24.01 -13.42
C ALA A 75 -6.35 22.78 -13.96
N ALA A 76 -7.49 22.96 -14.64
CA ALA A 76 -8.23 21.88 -15.30
C ALA A 76 -7.36 21.13 -16.31
N ARG A 77 -6.61 21.84 -17.15
CA ARG A 77 -5.67 21.23 -18.11
C ARG A 77 -4.59 20.39 -17.42
N ILE A 78 -4.07 20.83 -16.27
CA ILE A 78 -3.08 20.08 -15.50
C ILE A 78 -3.70 18.78 -14.96
N VAL A 79 -4.92 18.86 -14.42
CA VAL A 79 -5.64 17.70 -13.88
C VAL A 79 -6.00 16.71 -14.99
N ALA A 80 -6.49 17.17 -16.14
CA ALA A 80 -6.77 16.34 -17.30
C ALA A 80 -5.52 15.59 -17.82
N ASN A 81 -4.36 16.25 -17.84
CA ASN A 81 -3.10 15.61 -18.19
C ASN A 81 -2.67 14.54 -17.18
N LYS A 82 -2.92 14.75 -15.88
CA LYS A 82 -2.67 13.75 -14.84
C LYS A 82 -3.55 12.52 -15.01
N ILE A 83 -4.85 12.71 -15.24
CA ILE A 83 -5.81 11.62 -15.52
C ILE A 83 -5.32 10.80 -16.72
N LYS A 84 -4.95 11.48 -17.82
CA LYS A 84 -4.44 10.81 -19.02
C LYS A 84 -3.14 10.03 -18.78
N HIS A 85 -2.23 10.58 -17.97
CA HIS A 85 -0.98 9.90 -17.62
C HIS A 85 -1.24 8.63 -16.80
N LEU A 86 -2.14 8.70 -15.82
CA LEU A 86 -2.52 7.56 -14.99
C LEU A 86 -3.20 6.46 -15.83
N LYS A 87 -4.19 6.80 -16.66
CA LYS A 87 -4.83 5.85 -17.59
C LYS A 87 -3.83 5.12 -18.49
N ASN A 88 -2.92 5.87 -19.12
CA ASN A 88 -1.89 5.28 -19.99
C ASN A 88 -0.89 4.41 -19.24
N LYS A 89 -0.49 4.80 -18.02
CA LYS A 89 0.51 4.08 -17.22
C LYS A 89 -0.03 2.74 -16.72
N TYR A 90 -1.30 2.70 -16.33
CA TYR A 90 -1.95 1.53 -15.78
C TYR A 90 -2.78 0.75 -16.82
N LYS A 91 -2.79 1.18 -18.08
CA LYS A 91 -3.55 0.57 -19.19
C LYS A 91 -5.06 0.44 -18.91
N LEU A 92 -5.60 1.46 -18.25
CA LEU A 92 -7.04 1.69 -18.01
C LEU A 92 -7.62 2.53 -19.15
#